data_AF-A0A1Z5L351-F1
#
_entry.id   AF-A0A1Z5L351-F1
#
_cell.length_a   1.000
_cell.length_b   1.000
_cell.length_c   1.000
_cell.angle_alpha   90.00
_cell.angle_beta   90.00
_cell.angle_gamma   90.00
#
_symmetry.space_group_name_H-M   'P 1'
#
loop_
_entity.id
_entity.type
_entity.pdbx_description
1 polymer ?
#
loop_
_entity_poly.entity_id
_entity_poly.type
_entity_poly.pdbx_seq_one_letter_code
_entity_poly.pdbx_strand_id
1 'polypeptide(L)'
;MKKVVNNDIKEVRSRQSEMPIEELPRSVQLFRQACGDAVKKPVTKDFVRKGQVGDWRNYFSDEQIERLWERIKLKTAGSDVMELWEGLDFMKFAP
;
A
#
# COMPACT_ATOMS: atom_id res chain seq x y z
N MET A 1 -5.99 9.57 10.58
CA MET A 1 -6.04 8.35 9.74
C MET A 1 -4.93 7.35 10.07
N LYS A 2 -3.63 7.63 9.83
CA LYS A 2 -2.52 6.66 10.09
C LYS A 2 -2.60 5.94 11.45
N LYS A 3 -2.68 6.70 12.56
CA LYS A 3 -2.70 6.12 13.92
C LYS A 3 -3.87 5.16 14.12
N VAL A 4 -5.06 5.57 13.69
CA VAL A 4 -6.30 4.77 13.79
C VAL A 4 -6.12 3.45 13.05
N VAL A 5 -5.76 3.49 11.76
CA VAL A 5 -5.58 2.28 10.94
C VAL A 5 -4.50 1.34 11.50
N ASN A 6 -3.39 1.89 12.00
CA ASN A 6 -2.32 1.09 12.58
C ASN A 6 -2.74 0.39 13.88
N ASN A 7 -3.54 1.06 14.71
CA ASN A 7 -4.06 0.47 15.93
C ASN A 7 -5.10 -0.61 15.61
N ASP A 8 -6.07 -0.30 14.74
CA ASP A 8 -7.11 -1.24 14.33
C ASP A 8 -6.52 -2.53 13.75
N ILE A 9 -5.50 -2.42 12.87
CA ILE A 9 -4.85 -3.60 12.30
C ILE A 9 -4.12 -4.43 13.36
N LYS A 10 -3.45 -3.79 14.33
CA LYS A 10 -2.79 -4.51 15.43
C LYS A 10 -3.81 -5.27 16.27
N GLU A 11 -4.92 -4.64 16.63
CA GLU A 11 -6.00 -5.24 17.40
C GLU A 11 -6.69 -6.39 16.66
N VAL A 12 -7.06 -6.18 15.39
CA VAL A 12 -7.72 -7.20 14.56
C VAL A 12 -6.80 -8.40 14.35
N ARG A 13 -5.52 -8.18 14.07
CA ARG A 13 -4.53 -9.26 13.90
C ARG A 13 -4.32 -10.04 15.19
N SER A 14 -4.23 -9.36 16.34
CA SER A 14 -4.11 -10.02 17.65
C SER A 14 -5.30 -10.93 17.88
N ARG A 15 -6.52 -10.41 17.75
CA ARG A 15 -7.77 -11.17 17.92
C ARG A 15 -7.83 -12.38 17.00
N GLN A 16 -7.51 -12.22 15.72
CA GLN A 16 -7.54 -13.32 14.76
C GLN A 16 -6.48 -14.40 15.01
N SER A 17 -5.36 -14.04 15.64
CA SER A 17 -4.31 -15.01 15.99
C SER A 17 -4.73 -15.96 17.11
N GLU A 18 -5.60 -15.47 18.01
CA GLU A 18 -6.12 -16.20 19.17
C GLU A 18 -7.36 -17.06 18.83
N MET A 19 -8.10 -16.69 17.78
CA MET A 19 -9.31 -17.41 17.37
C MET A 19 -9.02 -18.80 16.76
N PRO A 20 -9.89 -19.80 17.02
CA PRO A 20 -9.93 -21.05 16.26
C PRO A 20 -10.10 -20.78 14.76
N ILE A 21 -9.53 -21.63 13.91
CA ILE A 21 -9.54 -21.40 12.45
C ILE A 21 -10.96 -21.39 11.91
N GLU A 22 -11.83 -22.23 12.46
CA GLU A 22 -13.20 -22.45 12.04
C GLU A 22 -14.08 -21.20 12.24
N GLU A 23 -13.76 -20.37 13.24
CA GLU A 23 -14.50 -19.15 13.58
C GLU A 23 -14.02 -17.92 12.80
N LEU A 24 -12.90 -18.03 12.08
CA LEU A 24 -12.35 -16.92 11.31
C LEU A 24 -13.15 -16.68 10.02
N PRO A 25 -13.18 -15.45 9.49
CA PRO A 25 -13.69 -15.18 8.16
C PRO A 25 -13.00 -16.06 7.12
N ARG A 26 -13.75 -16.52 6.11
CA ARG A 26 -13.24 -17.46 5.09
C ARG A 26 -11.94 -16.99 4.42
N SER A 27 -11.81 -15.69 4.17
CA SER A 27 -10.58 -15.10 3.62
C SER A 27 -9.35 -15.33 4.51
N VAL A 28 -9.52 -15.23 5.83
CA VAL A 28 -8.44 -15.43 6.81
C VAL A 28 -8.12 -16.92 6.98
N GLN A 29 -9.13 -17.80 6.91
CA GLN A 29 -8.91 -19.24 6.90
C GLN A 29 -8.02 -19.66 5.73
N LEU A 30 -8.37 -19.22 4.51
CA LEU A 30 -7.61 -19.50 3.30
C LEU A 30 -6.20 -18.91 3.37
N PHE A 31 -6.07 -17.69 3.87
CA PHE A 31 -4.76 -17.05 4.06
C PHE A 31 -3.89 -17.82 5.05
N ARG A 32 -4.46 -18.32 6.16
CA ARG A 32 -3.74 -19.13 7.15
C ARG A 32 -3.35 -20.51 6.61
N GLN A 33 -4.20 -21.13 5.81
CA GLN A 33 -3.88 -22.37 5.10
C GLN A 33 -2.74 -22.17 4.09
N ALA A 34 -2.75 -21.07 3.33
CA ALA A 34 -1.74 -20.78 2.31
C ALA A 34 -0.39 -20.30 2.87
N CYS A 35 -0.42 -19.48 3.93
CA CYS A 35 0.77 -18.84 4.50
C CYS A 35 1.30 -19.52 5.78
N GLY A 36 0.63 -20.56 6.28
CA GLY A 36 1.02 -21.30 7.47
C GLY A 36 1.14 -20.42 8.73
N ASP A 37 2.15 -20.70 9.56
CA ASP A 37 2.37 -20.00 10.84
C ASP A 37 2.77 -18.52 10.70
N ALA A 38 2.99 -18.01 9.48
CA ALA A 38 3.24 -16.59 9.25
C ALA A 38 2.09 -15.70 9.76
N VAL A 39 0.87 -16.22 9.82
CA VAL A 39 -0.32 -15.52 10.36
C VAL A 39 -0.27 -15.36 11.89
N LYS A 40 0.43 -16.26 12.59
CA LYS A 40 0.58 -16.20 14.06
C LYS A 40 1.63 -15.19 14.53
N LYS A 41 2.48 -14.69 13.61
CA LYS A 41 3.53 -13.73 13.99
C LYS A 41 2.89 -12.39 14.35
N PRO A 42 3.24 -11.80 15.51
CA PRO A 42 2.70 -10.51 15.91
C PRO A 42 3.11 -9.43 14.90
N VAL A 43 2.20 -8.51 14.63
CA VAL A 43 2.48 -7.35 13.76
C VAL A 43 3.32 -6.36 14.55
N THR A 44 4.63 -6.43 14.36
CA THR A 44 5.61 -5.59 15.10
C THR A 44 5.83 -4.21 14.48
N LYS A 45 5.38 -4.01 13.24
CA LYS A 45 5.55 -2.74 12.50
C LYS A 45 4.20 -2.12 12.17
N ASP A 46 4.20 -0.81 12.05
CA ASP A 46 3.04 -0.05 11.56
C ASP A 46 2.69 -0.46 10.12
N PHE A 47 1.41 -0.71 9.86
CA PHE A 47 0.91 -1.04 8.53
C PHE A 47 0.99 0.16 7.58
N VAL A 48 0.50 1.31 8.03
CA VAL A 48 0.63 2.61 7.36
C VAL A 48 1.92 3.29 7.82
N ARG A 49 2.88 3.47 6.90
CA ARG A 49 4.15 4.16 7.15
C ARG A 49 4.00 5.68 7.27
N LYS A 50 3.60 6.37 6.19
CA LYS A 50 3.35 7.82 6.17
C LYS A 50 1.93 8.18 5.70
N GLY A 51 1.44 7.53 4.64
CA GLY A 51 0.11 7.82 4.07
C GLY A 51 0.05 9.18 3.39
N GLN A 52 1.11 9.56 2.67
CA GLN A 52 1.26 10.87 2.03
C GLN A 52 1.48 10.69 0.52
N VAL A 53 0.76 11.49 -0.28
CA VAL A 53 0.96 11.56 -1.73
C VAL A 53 2.18 12.44 -2.03
N GLY A 54 3.04 12.01 -2.96
CA GLY A 54 4.23 12.78 -3.36
C GLY A 54 5.50 12.55 -2.52
N ASP A 55 5.47 11.74 -1.47
CA ASP A 55 6.65 11.45 -0.61
C ASP A 55 7.84 10.82 -1.37
N TRP A 56 7.61 10.29 -2.57
CA TRP A 56 8.66 9.76 -3.45
C TRP A 56 9.73 10.80 -3.80
N ARG A 57 9.38 12.08 -3.80
CA ARG A 57 10.30 13.20 -4.09
C ARG A 57 11.46 13.31 -3.09
N ASN A 58 11.27 12.81 -1.87
CA ASN A 58 12.30 12.81 -0.84
C ASN A 58 13.37 11.73 -1.06
N TYR A 59 13.19 10.83 -2.04
CA TYR A 59 14.01 9.64 -2.21
C TYR A 59 14.54 9.45 -3.63
N PHE A 60 13.91 10.05 -4.64
CA PHE A 60 14.32 9.91 -6.04
C PHE A 60 15.30 11.03 -6.42
N SER A 61 16.36 10.69 -7.14
CA SER A 61 17.19 11.67 -7.84
C SER A 61 16.49 12.17 -9.11
N ASP A 62 16.91 13.32 -9.64
CA ASP A 62 16.33 13.90 -10.85
C ASP A 62 16.36 12.92 -12.04
N GLU A 63 17.46 12.20 -12.25
CA GLU A 63 17.57 11.15 -13.28
C GLU A 63 16.53 10.03 -13.09
N GLN A 64 16.29 9.60 -11.84
CA GLN A 64 15.29 8.57 -11.55
C GLN A 64 13.87 9.08 -11.81
N ILE A 65 13.63 10.37 -11.61
CA ILE A 65 12.35 11.03 -11.90
C ILE A 65 12.12 11.05 -13.40
N GLU A 66 13.10 11.47 -14.20
CA GLU A 66 13.00 11.48 -15.66
C GLU A 66 12.69 10.09 -16.21
N ARG A 67 13.45 9.08 -15.79
CA ARG A 67 13.25 7.68 -16.20
C ARG A 67 11.88 7.14 -15.79
N LEU A 68 11.38 7.53 -14.62
CA LEU A 68 10.04 7.14 -14.17
C LEU A 68 8.97 7.75 -15.08
N TRP A 69 9.10 9.02 -15.44
CA TRP A 69 8.16 9.71 -16.32
C TRP A 69 8.15 9.19 -17.74
N GLU A 70 9.32 8.90 -18.33
CA GLU A 70 9.41 8.22 -19.62
C GLU A 70 8.64 6.90 -19.62
N ARG A 71 8.81 6.10 -18.55
CA ARG A 71 8.13 4.82 -18.41
C ARG A 71 6.62 4.96 -18.22
N ILE A 72 6.17 5.96 -17.47
CA ILE A 72 4.74 6.27 -17.32
C ILE A 72 4.17 6.63 -18.69
N LYS A 73 4.76 7.60 -19.41
CA LYS A 73 4.34 8.04 -20.75
C LYS A 73 4.25 6.85 -21.71
N LEU A 74 5.25 5.96 -21.72
CA LEU A 74 5.24 4.76 -22.55
C LEU A 74 4.12 3.78 -22.19
N LYS A 75 3.86 3.56 -20.89
CA LYS A 75 2.90 2.54 -20.42
C LYS A 75 1.45 3.01 -20.48
N THR A 76 1.21 4.31 -20.49
CA THR A 76 -0.12 4.90 -20.59
C THR A 76 -0.41 5.47 -21.98
N ALA A 77 0.52 5.36 -22.92
CA ALA A 77 0.32 5.79 -24.30
C ALA A 77 -0.94 5.16 -24.92
N GLY A 78 -1.78 6.00 -25.54
CA GLY A 78 -3.05 5.57 -26.13
C GLY A 78 -4.20 5.40 -25.12
N SER A 79 -4.06 5.89 -23.89
CA SER A 79 -5.13 5.94 -22.89
C SER A 79 -5.29 7.33 -22.29
N ASP A 80 -6.45 7.60 -21.70
CA ASP A 80 -6.81 8.81 -20.96
C ASP A 80 -6.31 8.80 -19.51
N VAL A 81 -5.60 7.74 -19.09
CA VAL A 81 -5.16 7.55 -17.70
C VAL A 81 -4.39 8.76 -17.16
N MET A 82 -3.62 9.47 -17.99
CA MET A 82 -2.88 10.65 -17.54
C MET A 82 -3.76 11.91 -17.39
N GLU A 83 -4.85 11.98 -18.15
CA GLU A 83 -5.84 13.06 -18.10
C GLU A 83 -6.66 13.00 -16.80
N LEU A 84 -6.87 11.79 -16.26
CA LEU A 84 -7.60 11.57 -14.99
C LEU A 84 -7.00 12.33 -13.79
N TRP A 85 -5.72 12.70 -13.86
CA TRP A 85 -4.99 13.34 -12.77
C TRP A 85 -4.77 14.85 -13.01
N GLU A 86 -5.30 15.40 -14.10
CA GLU A 86 -5.20 16.83 -14.40
C GLU A 86 -5.77 17.68 -13.25
N GLY A 87 -5.10 18.79 -12.96
CA GLY A 87 -5.47 19.70 -11.86
C GLY A 87 -5.07 19.23 -10.46
N LEU A 88 -4.51 18.02 -10.29
CA LEU A 88 -4.01 17.56 -9.00
C LEU A 88 -2.60 18.09 -8.70
N ASP A 89 -2.35 18.48 -7.45
CA ASP A 89 -1.11 19.13 -7.04
C ASP A 89 0.16 18.33 -7.34
N PHE A 90 0.09 17.00 -7.31
CA PHE A 90 1.26 16.15 -7.55
C PHE A 90 1.63 16.04 -9.03
N MET A 91 0.74 16.40 -9.95
CA MET A 91 0.99 16.45 -11.39
C MET A 91 1.72 17.72 -11.84
N LYS A 92 1.80 18.75 -10.98
CA LYS A 92 2.50 20.03 -11.25
C LYS A 92 4.01 19.92 -11.53
N PHE A 93 4.55 18.72 -11.36
CA PHE A 93 5.98 18.43 -11.50
C PHE A 93 6.21 17.25 -12.45
N ALA A 94 5.22 16.95 -13.29
CA ALA A 94 5.46 16.17 -14.48
C ALA A 94 6.36 17.00 -15.42
N PRO A 95 7.46 16.42 -15.94
CA PRO A 95 8.32 17.07 -16.91
C PRO A 95 7.66 17.17 -18.28
#